data_AF-A0A1B3N7D6-F1
#
_entry.id   AF-A0A1B3N7D6-F1
#
_cell.length_a   1.000
_cell.length_b   1.000
_cell.length_c   1.000
_cell.angle_alpha   90.00
_cell.angle_beta   90.00
_cell.angle_gamma   90.00
#
_symmetry.space_group_name_H-M   'P 1'
#
loop_
_entity.id
_entity.type
_entity.pdbx_description
1 polymer ?
#
loop_
_entity_poly.entity_id
_entity_poly.type
_entity_poly.pdbx_seq_one_letter_code
_entity_poly.pdbx_strand_id
1 'polypeptide(L)'
;MLDLIILASEAGEHADPSIGGVHLLNATFFVSAAMLILIGIILYKKVPATIGASLDRKIASIKAELDEAQALRADAEKLRAEYEAKLAAATQEAADMNARAEAEAEAIRAKARTDAENLIVRRQKMATDKIAAAERAAIAEIRNKVATAAAGAAATLIAENHNADADKSLVDSTVAQLGMRLN
;
A
#
# COMPACT_ATOMS: atom_id res chain seq x y z
N MET A 1 25.84 82.43 -0.26
CA MET A 1 26.19 81.32 -1.17
C MET A 1 24.98 81.07 -2.04
N LEU A 2 25.00 81.64 -3.24
CA LEU A 2 23.84 82.11 -4.00
C LEU A 2 23.98 81.73 -5.49
N ASP A 3 24.48 80.54 -5.81
CA ASP A 3 24.93 80.19 -7.17
C ASP A 3 24.17 79.02 -7.84
N LEU A 4 22.85 78.92 -7.63
CA LEU A 4 22.04 77.92 -8.35
C LEU A 4 20.75 78.50 -8.97
N ILE A 5 20.72 79.80 -9.24
CA ILE A 5 19.61 80.46 -9.96
C ILE A 5 20.07 81.07 -11.30
N ILE A 6 21.38 81.10 -11.56
CA ILE A 6 21.95 81.81 -12.72
C ILE A 6 21.92 80.98 -14.02
N LEU A 7 21.61 79.68 -13.99
CA LEU A 7 21.64 78.84 -15.21
C LEU A 7 20.30 78.67 -15.96
N ALA A 8 19.24 79.40 -15.58
CA ALA A 8 17.92 79.31 -16.23
C ALA A 8 17.46 80.60 -16.92
N SER A 9 18.31 81.64 -16.99
CA SER A 9 17.91 82.97 -17.48
C SER A 9 18.41 83.31 -18.89
N GLU A 10 18.98 82.37 -19.65
CA GLU A 10 19.22 82.56 -21.08
C GLU A 10 18.07 81.96 -21.89
N ALA A 11 16.94 82.66 -21.87
CA ALA A 11 15.90 82.54 -22.89
C ALA A 11 15.52 83.95 -23.34
N GLY A 12 16.32 84.46 -24.27
CA GLY A 12 15.98 85.45 -25.29
C GLY A 12 15.07 86.61 -24.88
N GLU A 13 15.67 87.79 -24.68
CA GLU A 13 15.04 89.04 -25.07
C GLU A 13 14.58 88.93 -26.54
N HIS A 14 13.28 88.81 -26.74
CA HIS A 14 12.68 88.94 -28.05
C HIS A 14 12.58 90.43 -28.39
N ALA A 15 13.49 90.89 -29.24
CA ALA A 15 13.34 92.13 -29.99
C ALA A 15 11.97 92.15 -30.68
N ASP A 16 11.29 93.29 -30.60
CA ASP A 16 10.01 93.53 -31.26
C ASP A 16 10.24 94.18 -32.63
N PRO A 17 10.23 93.44 -33.76
CA PRO A 17 10.10 94.06 -35.07
C PRO A 17 8.61 94.25 -35.34
N SER A 18 8.06 95.36 -34.87
CA SER A 18 6.72 95.78 -35.27
C SER A 18 6.75 96.16 -36.76
N ILE A 19 6.12 95.36 -37.62
CA ILE A 19 5.84 95.78 -39.00
C ILE A 19 4.48 96.50 -39.01
N GLY A 20 4.53 97.82 -39.16
CA GLY A 20 3.40 98.61 -39.66
C GLY A 20 2.22 98.86 -38.69
N GLY A 21 2.48 99.11 -37.40
CA GLY A 21 1.48 99.75 -36.51
C GLY A 21 0.23 98.93 -36.15
N VAL A 22 0.19 97.64 -36.49
CA VAL A 22 -0.86 96.71 -36.07
C VAL A 22 -0.25 95.75 -35.05
N HIS A 23 -0.55 95.93 -33.76
CA HIS A 23 -0.04 95.13 -32.62
C HIS A 23 -0.40 93.63 -32.65
N LEU A 24 -0.94 93.13 -33.77
CA LEU A 24 -1.42 91.77 -33.96
C LEU A 24 -0.46 90.91 -34.80
N LEU A 25 0.56 91.49 -35.44
CA LEU A 25 1.45 90.78 -36.40
C LEU A 25 2.95 90.95 -36.08
N ASN A 26 3.35 90.66 -34.83
CA ASN A 26 4.76 90.67 -34.40
C ASN A 26 5.46 89.32 -34.69
N ALA A 27 6.80 89.25 -34.63
CA ALA A 27 7.56 88.00 -34.75
C ALA A 27 7.08 86.93 -33.74
N THR A 28 6.70 87.37 -32.54
CA THR A 28 6.10 86.54 -31.49
C THR A 28 4.77 85.90 -31.93
N PHE A 29 3.98 86.56 -32.79
CA PHE A 29 2.75 85.99 -33.34
C PHE A 29 3.07 84.79 -34.25
N PHE A 30 4.00 84.94 -35.18
CA PHE A 30 4.41 83.83 -36.06
C PHE A 30 5.08 82.68 -35.29
N VAL A 31 5.88 82.96 -34.26
CA VAL A 31 6.46 81.93 -33.37
C VAL A 31 5.36 81.22 -32.58
N SER A 32 4.42 81.95 -31.99
CA SER A 32 3.29 81.34 -31.26
C SER A 32 2.37 80.52 -32.17
N ALA A 33 2.13 80.97 -33.41
CA ALA A 33 1.38 80.24 -34.41
C ALA A 33 2.11 78.97 -34.86
N ALA A 34 3.43 79.04 -35.10
CA ALA A 34 4.23 77.87 -35.41
C ALA A 34 4.23 76.84 -34.27
N MET A 35 4.26 77.31 -33.01
CA MET A 35 4.21 76.43 -31.84
C MET A 35 2.83 75.80 -31.64
N LEU A 36 1.75 76.53 -31.90
CA LEU A 36 0.39 75.99 -31.94
C LEU A 36 0.22 74.95 -33.06
N ILE A 37 0.78 75.19 -34.24
CA ILE A 37 0.78 74.22 -35.34
C ILE A 37 1.58 72.97 -34.95
N LEU A 38 2.73 73.12 -34.30
CA LEU A 38 3.52 71.98 -33.79
C LEU A 38 2.74 71.16 -32.77
N ILE A 39 2.12 71.82 -31.78
CA ILE A 39 1.27 71.18 -30.78
C ILE A 39 0.07 70.50 -31.47
N GLY A 40 -0.56 71.16 -32.44
CA GLY A 40 -1.64 70.61 -33.26
C GLY A 40 -1.21 69.35 -34.02
N ILE A 41 -0.01 69.34 -34.61
CA ILE A 41 0.57 68.17 -35.28
C ILE A 41 0.86 67.04 -34.28
N ILE A 42 1.39 67.35 -33.09
CA ILE A 42 1.65 66.36 -32.03
C ILE A 42 0.35 65.71 -31.52
N LEU A 43 -0.70 66.52 -31.34
CA LEU A 43 -2.03 66.05 -30.97
C LEU A 43 -2.69 65.25 -32.10
N TYR A 44 -2.59 65.71 -33.35
CA TYR A 44 -3.09 64.99 -34.52
C TYR A 44 -2.38 63.66 -34.75
N LYS A 45 -1.06 63.61 -34.52
CA LYS A 45 -0.24 62.39 -34.54
C LYS A 45 -0.39 61.55 -33.28
N LYS A 46 -1.25 61.96 -32.33
CA LYS A 46 -1.66 61.18 -31.14
C LYS A 46 -0.49 60.71 -30.27
N VAL A 47 0.63 61.44 -30.25
CA VAL A 47 1.80 61.13 -29.42
C VAL A 47 1.48 60.95 -27.93
N PRO A 48 0.65 61.78 -27.27
CA PRO A 48 0.30 61.53 -25.87
C PRO A 48 -0.53 60.24 -25.68
N ALA A 49 -1.37 59.89 -26.66
CA ALA A 49 -2.19 58.68 -26.60
C ALA A 49 -1.36 57.40 -26.82
N THR A 50 -0.32 57.43 -27.67
CA THR A 50 0.56 56.27 -27.87
C THR A 50 1.43 56.00 -26.65
N ILE A 51 1.89 57.05 -25.96
CA ILE A 51 2.61 56.92 -24.69
C ILE A 51 1.67 56.31 -23.63
N GLY A 52 0.47 56.86 -23.46
CA GLY A 52 -0.54 56.30 -22.55
C GLY A 52 -0.83 54.82 -22.81
N ALA A 53 -1.10 54.45 -24.07
CA ALA A 53 -1.33 53.07 -24.46
C ALA A 53 -0.13 52.14 -24.20
N SER A 54 1.11 52.64 -24.30
CA SER A 54 2.32 51.85 -23.98
C SER A 54 2.46 51.59 -22.48
N LEU A 55 2.08 52.56 -21.64
CA LEU A 55 2.03 52.42 -20.19
C LEU A 55 0.91 51.46 -19.78
N ASP A 56 -0.28 51.60 -20.34
CA ASP A 56 -1.41 50.70 -20.07
C ASP A 56 -1.07 49.24 -20.45
N ARG A 57 -0.36 49.03 -21.57
CA ARG A 57 0.14 47.69 -21.94
C ARG A 57 1.12 47.12 -20.91
N LYS A 58 2.03 47.94 -20.39
CA LYS A 58 2.97 47.51 -19.33
C LYS A 58 2.24 47.20 -18.02
N ILE A 59 1.24 48.01 -17.65
CA ILE A 59 0.42 47.75 -16.47
C ILE A 59 -0.35 46.44 -16.64
N ALA A 60 -0.94 46.22 -17.82
CA ALA A 60 -1.65 44.99 -18.13
C ALA A 60 -0.72 43.76 -18.11
N SER A 61 0.50 43.85 -18.64
CA SER A 61 1.46 42.75 -18.59
C SER A 61 1.92 42.44 -17.17
N ILE A 62 2.25 43.46 -16.37
CA ILE A 62 2.66 43.29 -14.97
C ILE A 62 1.51 42.69 -14.16
N LYS A 63 0.27 43.12 -14.41
CA LYS A 63 -0.90 42.55 -13.74
C LYS A 63 -1.08 41.08 -14.11
N ALA A 64 -0.96 40.73 -15.40
CA ALA A 64 -1.04 39.34 -15.84
C ALA A 64 0.06 38.46 -15.22
N GLU A 65 1.31 38.95 -15.19
CA GLU A 65 2.44 38.25 -14.55
C GLU A 65 2.22 38.07 -13.04
N LEU A 66 1.65 39.08 -12.35
CA LEU A 66 1.34 39.01 -10.93
C LEU A 66 0.21 38.01 -10.65
N ASP A 67 -0.84 38.03 -11.47
CA ASP A 67 -1.96 37.09 -11.37
C ASP A 67 -1.50 35.65 -11.63
N GLU A 68 -0.62 35.43 -12.62
CA GLU A 68 0.00 34.13 -12.89
C GLU A 68 0.90 33.67 -11.73
N ALA A 69 1.71 34.56 -11.17
CA ALA A 69 2.55 34.24 -10.01
C ALA A 69 1.72 33.90 -8.76
N GLN A 70 0.59 34.58 -8.56
CA GLN A 70 -0.36 34.27 -7.48
C GLN A 70 -1.03 32.92 -7.70
N ALA A 71 -1.48 32.63 -8.93
CA ALA A 71 -2.06 31.34 -9.28
C ALA A 71 -1.04 30.20 -9.07
N LEU A 72 0.20 30.38 -9.52
CA LEU A 72 1.27 29.39 -9.34
C LEU A 72 1.59 29.15 -7.87
N ARG A 73 1.56 30.19 -7.03
CA ARG A 73 1.71 30.03 -5.57
C ARG A 73 0.55 29.25 -4.96
N ALA A 74 -0.69 29.58 -5.32
CA ALA A 74 -1.87 28.87 -4.84
C ALA A 74 -1.84 27.38 -5.25
N ASP A 75 -1.43 27.08 -6.48
CA ASP A 75 -1.27 25.71 -6.96
C ASP A 75 -0.15 24.96 -6.23
N ALA A 76 0.98 25.63 -5.96
CA ALA A 76 2.07 25.05 -5.19
C ALA A 76 1.65 24.75 -3.73
N GLU A 77 0.92 25.66 -3.08
CA GLU A 77 0.38 25.48 -1.74
C GLU A 77 -0.62 24.34 -1.68
N LYS A 78 -1.54 24.28 -2.66
CA LYS A 78 -2.51 23.18 -2.79
C LYS A 78 -1.80 21.85 -2.99
N LEU A 79 -0.83 21.79 -3.90
CA LEU A 79 -0.08 20.58 -4.19
C LEU A 79 0.69 20.12 -2.95
N ARG A 80 1.32 21.05 -2.21
CA ARG A 80 1.99 20.74 -0.95
C ARG A 80 1.02 20.15 0.07
N ALA A 81 -0.15 20.76 0.27
CA ALA A 81 -1.17 20.25 1.19
C ALA A 81 -1.65 18.84 0.77
N GLU A 82 -1.83 18.59 -0.52
CA GLU A 82 -2.17 17.26 -1.05
C GLU A 82 -1.07 16.22 -0.76
N TYR A 83 0.20 16.58 -0.93
CA TYR A 83 1.32 15.68 -0.62
C TYR A 83 1.48 15.43 0.87
N GLU A 84 1.32 16.44 1.72
CA GLU A 84 1.33 16.29 3.17
C GLU A 84 0.19 15.37 3.64
N ALA A 85 -1.03 15.54 3.09
CA ALA A 85 -2.15 14.66 3.36
C ALA A 85 -1.91 13.22 2.87
N LYS A 86 -1.35 13.05 1.66
CA LYS A 86 -0.98 11.72 1.13
C LYS A 86 0.10 11.04 1.98
N LEU A 87 1.09 11.78 2.46
CA LEU A 87 2.13 11.25 3.32
C LEU A 87 1.56 10.82 4.69
N ALA A 88 0.69 11.63 5.28
CA ALA A 88 -0.02 11.27 6.51
C ALA A 88 -0.90 10.02 6.32
N ALA A 89 -1.63 9.93 5.21
CA ALA A 89 -2.43 8.75 4.89
C ALA A 89 -1.56 7.51 4.69
N ALA A 90 -0.46 7.61 3.93
CA ALA A 90 0.44 6.49 3.66
C ALA A 90 1.16 6.00 4.92
N THR A 91 1.54 6.91 5.83
CA THR A 91 2.16 6.54 7.11
C THR A 91 1.16 5.85 8.03
N GLN A 92 -0.09 6.31 8.07
CA GLN A 92 -1.17 5.63 8.81
C GLN A 92 -1.45 4.24 8.21
N GLU A 93 -1.55 4.14 6.88
CA GLU A 93 -1.79 2.86 6.21
C GLU A 93 -0.65 1.86 6.45
N ALA A 94 0.60 2.32 6.44
CA ALA A 94 1.75 1.49 6.79
C ALA A 94 1.71 1.03 8.25
N ALA A 95 1.33 1.91 9.19
CA ALA A 95 1.16 1.54 10.60
C ALA A 95 0.03 0.50 10.77
N ASP A 96 -1.11 0.71 10.12
CA ASP A 96 -2.23 -0.23 10.14
C ASP A 96 -1.88 -1.57 9.48
N MET A 97 -1.06 -1.56 8.43
CA MET A 97 -0.56 -2.76 7.77
C MET A 97 0.35 -3.56 8.69
N ASN A 98 1.28 -2.89 9.39
CA ASN A 98 2.16 -3.54 10.34
C ASN A 98 1.37 -4.13 11.51
N ALA A 99 0.42 -3.39 12.09
CA ALA A 99 -0.42 -3.87 13.17
C ALA A 99 -1.26 -5.10 12.76
N ARG A 100 -1.82 -5.10 11.54
CA ARG A 100 -2.54 -6.25 10.99
C ARG A 100 -1.61 -7.45 10.77
N ALA A 101 -0.42 -7.23 10.22
CA ALA A 101 0.56 -8.29 9.99
C ALA A 101 1.02 -8.94 11.31
N GLU A 102 1.24 -8.14 12.36
CA GLU A 102 1.58 -8.65 13.69
C GLU A 102 0.45 -9.49 14.28
N ALA A 103 -0.79 -8.98 14.25
CA ALA A 103 -1.96 -9.71 14.74
C ALA A 103 -2.19 -11.01 13.96
N GLU A 104 -2.03 -11.01 12.64
CA GLU A 104 -2.15 -12.19 11.80
C GLU A 104 -1.02 -13.20 12.09
N ALA A 105 0.21 -12.74 12.28
CA ALA A 105 1.34 -13.59 12.65
C ALA A 105 1.14 -14.24 14.02
N GLU A 106 0.58 -13.52 15.00
CA GLU A 106 0.20 -14.08 16.30
C GLU A 106 -0.92 -15.13 16.17
N ALA A 107 -1.97 -14.84 15.40
CA ALA A 107 -3.05 -15.78 15.14
C ALA A 107 -2.57 -17.06 14.46
N ILE A 108 -1.70 -16.94 13.45
CA ILE A 108 -1.08 -18.08 12.77
C ILE A 108 -0.21 -18.88 13.74
N ARG A 109 0.60 -18.23 14.57
CA ARG A 109 1.42 -18.93 15.59
C ARG A 109 0.56 -19.67 16.60
N ALA A 110 -0.51 -19.06 17.11
CA ALA A 110 -1.44 -19.69 18.04
C ALA A 110 -2.16 -20.90 17.41
N LYS A 111 -2.62 -20.76 16.16
CA LYS A 111 -3.23 -21.84 15.39
C LYS A 111 -2.24 -22.98 15.13
N ALA A 112 -1.03 -22.67 14.67
CA ALA A 112 0.01 -23.66 14.42
C ALA A 112 0.38 -24.44 15.68
N ARG A 113 0.44 -23.77 16.84
CA ARG A 113 0.66 -24.44 18.13
C ARG A 113 -0.46 -25.40 18.47
N THR A 114 -1.71 -24.95 18.34
CA THR A 114 -2.90 -25.78 18.60
C THR A 114 -2.95 -26.99 17.66
N ASP A 115 -2.67 -26.79 16.37
CA ASP A 115 -2.63 -27.85 15.37
C ASP A 115 -1.50 -28.85 15.64
N ALA A 116 -0.32 -28.38 16.08
CA ALA A 116 0.79 -29.23 16.46
C ALA A 116 0.45 -30.09 17.69
N GLU A 117 -0.15 -29.50 18.73
CA GLU A 117 -0.61 -30.20 19.93
C GLU A 117 -1.65 -31.28 19.56
N ASN A 118 -2.64 -30.93 18.74
CA ASN A 118 -3.63 -31.88 18.22
C ASN A 118 -3.01 -33.01 17.40
N LEU A 119 -2.00 -32.71 16.59
CA LEU A 119 -1.29 -33.70 15.78
C LEU A 119 -0.48 -34.66 16.66
N ILE A 120 0.15 -34.16 17.71
CA ILE A 120 0.86 -34.99 18.71
C ILE A 120 -0.12 -35.94 19.40
N VAL A 121 -1.24 -35.43 19.91
CA VAL A 121 -2.28 -36.25 20.57
C VAL A 121 -2.80 -37.34 19.63
N ARG A 122 -3.10 -37.00 18.37
CA ARG A 122 -3.51 -37.97 17.36
C ARG A 122 -2.43 -39.02 17.09
N ARG A 123 -1.17 -38.62 16.97
CA ARG A 123 -0.06 -39.56 16.75
C ARG A 123 0.15 -40.47 17.94
N GLN A 124 0.05 -39.96 19.16
CA GLN A 124 0.12 -40.75 20.37
C GLN A 124 -1.02 -41.79 20.40
N LYS A 125 -2.26 -41.38 20.12
CA LYS A 125 -3.40 -42.30 20.05
C LYS A 125 -3.19 -43.39 19.00
N MET A 126 -2.74 -43.03 17.79
CA MET A 126 -2.45 -44.02 16.75
C MET A 126 -1.33 -44.99 17.17
N ALA A 127 -0.31 -44.51 17.88
CA ALA A 127 0.75 -45.37 18.40
C ALA A 127 0.23 -46.31 19.49
N THR A 128 -0.55 -45.81 20.45
CA THR A 128 -1.15 -46.65 21.50
C THR A 128 -2.12 -47.67 20.93
N ASP A 129 -2.93 -47.30 19.93
CA ASP A 129 -3.85 -48.22 19.27
C ASP A 129 -3.09 -49.31 18.50
N LYS A 130 -1.98 -48.96 17.84
CA LYS A 130 -1.09 -49.94 17.18
C LYS A 130 -0.42 -50.88 18.17
N ILE A 131 0.07 -50.37 19.30
CA ILE A 131 0.66 -51.19 20.37
C ILE A 131 -0.38 -52.17 20.91
N ALA A 132 -1.58 -51.68 21.26
CA ALA A 132 -2.65 -52.53 21.77
C ALA A 132 -3.09 -53.60 20.74
N ALA A 133 -3.12 -53.26 19.45
CA ALA A 133 -3.40 -54.24 18.39
C ALA A 133 -2.29 -55.30 18.28
N ALA A 134 -1.02 -54.88 18.34
CA ALA A 134 0.13 -55.78 18.31
C ALA A 134 0.19 -56.69 19.54
N GLU A 135 -0.12 -56.19 20.73
CA GLU A 135 -0.22 -56.97 21.96
C GLU A 135 -1.30 -58.05 21.86
N ARG A 136 -2.49 -57.71 21.36
CA ARG A 136 -3.56 -58.69 21.13
C ARG A 136 -3.14 -59.77 20.14
N ALA A 137 -2.46 -59.37 19.05
CA ALA A 137 -1.94 -60.32 18.06
C ALA A 137 -0.88 -61.24 18.67
N ALA A 138 0.07 -60.70 19.44
CA ALA A 138 1.12 -61.48 20.10
C ALA A 138 0.55 -62.47 21.13
N ILE A 139 -0.45 -62.05 21.93
CA ILE A 139 -1.13 -62.94 22.87
C ILE A 139 -1.84 -64.08 22.12
N ALA A 140 -2.53 -63.78 21.02
CA ALA A 140 -3.17 -64.80 20.19
C ALA A 140 -2.14 -65.78 19.59
N GLU A 141 -1.00 -65.27 19.12
CA GLU A 141 0.08 -66.10 18.59
C GLU A 141 0.69 -67.03 19.65
N ILE A 142 0.96 -66.51 20.86
CA ILE A 142 1.48 -67.32 21.97
C ILE A 142 0.46 -68.40 22.35
N ARG A 143 -0.83 -68.07 22.45
CA ARG A 143 -1.89 -69.05 22.74
C ARG A 143 -1.93 -70.16 21.70
N ASN A 144 -1.84 -69.81 20.42
CA ASN A 144 -1.81 -70.79 19.33
C ASN A 144 -0.55 -71.68 19.44
N LYS A 145 0.64 -71.09 19.65
CA LYS A 145 1.89 -71.85 19.83
C LYS A 145 1.81 -72.81 21.01
N VAL A 146 1.28 -72.37 22.15
CA VAL A 146 1.08 -73.21 23.34
C VAL A 146 0.07 -74.32 23.06
N ALA A 147 -1.05 -74.02 22.42
CA ALA A 147 -2.06 -75.02 22.07
C ALA A 147 -1.50 -76.09 21.11
N THR A 148 -0.74 -75.69 20.08
CA THR A 148 -0.07 -76.62 19.16
C THR A 148 1.00 -77.45 19.86
N ALA A 149 1.81 -76.84 20.74
CA ALA A 149 2.83 -77.57 21.50
C ALA A 149 2.21 -78.58 22.48
N ALA A 150 1.15 -78.18 23.19
CA ALA A 150 0.41 -79.06 24.10
C ALA A 150 -0.28 -80.20 23.35
N ALA A 151 -0.92 -79.92 22.21
CA ALA A 151 -1.52 -80.94 21.36
C ALA A 151 -0.48 -81.91 20.79
N GLY A 152 0.70 -81.40 20.38
CA GLY A 152 1.82 -82.23 19.93
C GLY A 152 2.36 -83.13 21.04
N ALA A 153 2.59 -82.59 22.23
CA ALA A 153 3.04 -83.36 23.38
C ALA A 153 2.01 -84.42 23.81
N ALA A 154 0.72 -84.07 23.82
CA ALA A 154 -0.36 -85.01 24.08
C ALA A 154 -0.39 -86.13 23.02
N ALA A 155 -0.23 -85.81 21.73
CA ALA A 155 -0.17 -86.80 20.66
C ALA A 155 1.03 -87.76 20.84
N THR A 156 2.20 -87.25 21.20
CA THR A 156 3.38 -88.08 21.51
C THR A 156 3.14 -88.97 22.72
N LEU A 157 2.59 -88.43 23.81
CA LEU A 157 2.29 -89.21 25.02
C LEU A 157 1.23 -90.31 24.75
N ILE A 158 0.22 -90.00 23.94
CA ILE A 158 -0.78 -90.98 23.50
C ILE A 158 -0.10 -92.07 22.65
N ALA A 159 0.78 -91.71 21.72
CA ALA A 159 1.50 -92.68 20.90
C ALA A 159 2.43 -93.59 21.73
N GLU A 160 3.09 -93.06 22.75
CA GLU A 160 3.96 -93.83 23.66
C GLU A 160 3.18 -94.75 24.61
N ASN A 161 1.98 -94.34 25.05
CA ASN A 161 1.12 -95.13 25.93
C ASN A 161 0.07 -95.97 25.18
N HIS A 162 0.02 -95.90 23.85
CA HIS A 162 -0.87 -96.72 23.02
C HIS A 162 -0.35 -98.17 22.98
N ASN A 163 -1.01 -99.05 23.72
CA ASN A 163 -0.81 -100.48 23.67
C ASN A 163 -2.12 -101.19 23.30
N ALA A 164 -2.02 -102.42 22.79
CA ALA A 164 -3.17 -103.17 22.28
C ALA A 164 -4.29 -103.36 23.33
N ASP A 165 -3.95 -103.33 24.62
CA ASP A 165 -4.91 -103.43 25.72
C ASP A 165 -5.73 -102.13 25.91
N ALA A 166 -5.10 -100.95 25.76
CA ALA A 166 -5.81 -99.67 25.81
C ALA A 166 -6.79 -99.49 24.64
N ASP A 167 -6.40 -99.94 23.43
CA ASP A 167 -7.28 -99.95 22.25
C ASP A 167 -8.52 -100.82 22.46
N LYS A 168 -8.33 -102.02 23.01
CA LYS A 168 -9.44 -102.94 23.30
C LYS A 168 -10.42 -102.33 24.31
N SER A 169 -9.92 -101.69 25.38
CA SER A 169 -10.77 -101.02 26.37
C SER A 169 -11.54 -99.83 25.79
N LEU A 170 -10.94 -99.05 24.89
CA LEU A 170 -11.60 -97.92 24.22
C LEU A 170 -12.70 -98.40 23.26
N VAL A 171 -12.43 -99.46 22.49
CA VAL A 171 -13.43 -100.10 21.62
C VAL A 171 -14.59 -100.67 22.44
N ASP A 172 -14.32 -101.40 23.52
CA ASP A 172 -15.38 -101.97 24.36
C ASP A 172 -16.24 -100.86 25.02
N SER A 173 -15.62 -99.75 25.45
CA SER A 173 -16.34 -98.61 26.03
C SER A 173 -17.18 -97.82 25.01
N THR A 174 -16.70 -97.67 23.77
CA THR A 174 -17.43 -96.98 22.69
C THR A 174 -18.59 -97.84 22.18
N VAL A 175 -18.40 -99.16 22.07
CA VAL A 175 -19.47 -100.12 21.77
C VAL A 175 -20.53 -100.10 22.87
N ALA A 176 -20.13 -100.05 24.15
CA ALA A 176 -21.07 -99.93 25.27
C ALA A 176 -21.84 -98.60 25.27
N GLN A 177 -21.20 -97.46 24.95
CA GLN A 177 -21.88 -96.16 24.83
C GLN A 177 -22.84 -96.10 23.63
N LEU A 178 -22.47 -96.69 22.50
CA LEU A 178 -23.37 -96.78 21.34
C LEU A 178 -24.56 -97.69 21.64
N GLY A 179 -24.34 -98.82 22.33
CA GLY A 179 -25.41 -99.69 22.80
C GLY A 179 -26.37 -99.00 23.78
N MET A 180 -25.88 -98.09 24.62
CA MET A 180 -26.72 -97.28 25.52
C MET A 180 -27.52 -96.17 24.82
N ARG A 181 -27.10 -95.69 23.64
CA ARG A 181 -27.81 -94.65 22.87
C ARG A 181 -28.81 -95.22 21.86
N LEU A 182 -28.83 -96.54 21.69
CA LEU A 182 -29.71 -97.27 20.75
C LEU A 182 -30.83 -98.05 21.45
N ASN A 183 -30.90 -98.00 22.78
CA ASN A 183 -32.10 -98.31 23.58
C ASN A 183 -32.78 -97.00 24.03
#